data_AF-A0A0B6XZ48-F1
#
_entry.id   AF-A0A0B6XZ48-F1
#
_cell.length_a   1.000
_cell.length_b   1.000
_cell.length_c   1.000
_cell.angle_alpha   90.00
_cell.angle_beta   90.00
_cell.angle_gamma   90.00
#
_symmetry.space_group_name_H-M   'P 1'
#
loop_
_entity.id
_entity.type
_entity.pdbx_description
1 polymer ?
#
loop_
_entity_poly.entity_id
_entity_poly.type
_entity_poly.pdbx_seq_one_letter_code
_entity_poly.pdbx_strand_id
1 'polypeptide(L)'
;MATTASVNVSLDDIDLSSLRDPAGIFDLIEVVGNGTYGQVYKGRHTKTGQLAAIKVMTVTEDEEEEIKLEINVLKKYSNHRNIATYYGAFIKKVAAGKDDQLWLVMEFCGAGSITDLVKATK
;
A
#
# COMPACT_ATOMS: atom_id res chain seq x y z
N MET A 1 -13.30 22.35 31.42
CA MET A 1 -12.51 22.83 30.27
C MET A 1 -11.73 21.64 29.72
N ALA A 2 -12.15 21.11 28.58
CA ALA A 2 -11.33 20.20 27.79
C ALA A 2 -11.55 20.64 26.34
N THR A 3 -10.64 21.46 25.86
CA THR A 3 -10.62 21.94 24.48
C THR A 3 -10.28 20.76 23.59
N THR A 4 -11.29 20.24 22.89
CA THR A 4 -11.09 19.30 21.79
C THR A 4 -10.32 20.05 20.71
N ALA A 5 -9.02 19.79 20.61
CA ALA A 5 -8.24 20.30 19.50
C ALA A 5 -8.73 19.59 18.24
N SER A 6 -9.50 20.29 17.40
CA SER A 6 -9.63 19.95 15.99
C SER A 6 -8.21 19.98 15.42
N VAL A 7 -7.62 18.80 15.27
CA VAL A 7 -6.37 18.67 14.55
C VAL A 7 -6.73 18.87 13.08
N ASN A 8 -6.67 20.11 12.62
CA ASN A 8 -6.55 20.44 11.21
C ASN A 8 -5.21 19.83 10.75
N VAL A 9 -5.23 18.56 10.39
CA VAL A 9 -4.08 17.89 9.79
C VAL A 9 -4.02 18.40 8.37
N SER A 10 -3.13 19.37 8.15
CA SER A 10 -2.58 19.64 6.82
C SER A 10 -2.23 18.28 6.23
N LEU A 11 -2.90 17.90 5.14
CA LEU A 11 -2.46 16.77 4.34
C LEU A 11 -1.09 17.20 3.82
N ASP A 12 -0.02 16.62 4.35
CA ASP A 12 1.29 16.84 3.76
C ASP A 12 1.20 16.46 2.28
N ASP A 13 1.57 17.38 1.39
CA ASP A 13 1.64 17.10 -0.05
C ASP A 13 2.66 15.99 -0.25
N ILE A 14 2.17 14.76 -0.45
CA ILE A 14 3.03 13.63 -0.78
C ILE A 14 3.48 13.80 -2.23
N ASP A 15 4.76 14.06 -2.42
CA ASP A 15 5.41 13.96 -3.72
C ASP A 15 5.69 12.50 -4.07
N LEU A 16 4.85 11.89 -4.92
CA LEU A 16 5.00 10.50 -5.37
C LEU A 16 6.32 10.26 -6.09
N SER A 17 6.86 11.28 -6.76
CA SER A 17 8.11 11.16 -7.53
C SER A 17 9.36 11.05 -6.62
N SER A 18 9.23 11.48 -5.37
CA SER A 18 10.28 11.42 -4.35
C SER A 18 10.33 10.08 -3.60
N LEU A 19 9.36 9.19 -3.84
CA LEU A 19 9.34 7.88 -3.20
C LEU A 19 10.55 7.04 -3.62
N ARG A 20 10.98 6.15 -2.73
CA ARG A 20 12.14 5.29 -2.98
C ARG A 20 11.80 4.18 -3.96
N ASP A 21 12.81 3.73 -4.71
CA ASP A 21 12.70 2.52 -5.53
C ASP A 21 12.56 1.27 -4.63
N PRO A 22 11.63 0.34 -4.90
CA PRO A 22 11.48 -0.88 -4.12
C PRO A 22 12.61 -1.90 -4.30
N ALA A 23 13.47 -1.75 -5.32
CA ALA A 23 14.55 -2.70 -5.64
C ALA A 23 15.49 -2.89 -4.45
N GLY A 24 15.72 -4.16 -4.10
CA GLY A 24 16.56 -4.52 -2.96
C GLY A 24 15.90 -4.30 -1.59
N ILE A 25 14.64 -3.87 -1.54
CA ILE A 25 13.83 -3.72 -0.31
C ILE A 25 12.72 -4.77 -0.28
N PHE A 26 11.96 -4.91 -1.36
CA PHE A 26 10.88 -5.89 -1.47
C PHE A 26 10.92 -6.66 -2.80
N ASP A 27 10.71 -7.96 -2.73
CA ASP A 27 10.51 -8.83 -3.90
C ASP A 27 9.04 -9.22 -4.01
N LEU A 28 8.49 -9.26 -5.23
CA LEU A 28 7.17 -9.82 -5.51
C LEU A 28 7.30 -11.35 -5.66
N ILE A 29 6.38 -12.10 -5.05
CA ILE A 29 6.37 -13.57 -5.09
C ILE A 29 5.24 -14.07 -5.99
N GLU A 30 3.99 -13.81 -5.63
CA GLU A 30 2.81 -14.34 -6.30
C GLU A 30 1.65 -13.36 -6.20
N VAL A 31 0.75 -13.38 -7.18
CA VAL A 31 -0.50 -12.61 -7.12
C VAL A 31 -1.45 -13.31 -6.14
N VAL A 32 -1.98 -12.54 -5.18
CA VAL A 32 -2.92 -13.04 -4.16
C VAL A 32 -4.29 -12.37 -4.23
N GLY A 33 -4.44 -11.31 -5.01
CA GLY A 33 -5.73 -10.64 -5.18
C GLY A 33 -5.73 -9.61 -6.29
N ASN A 34 -6.94 -9.22 -6.70
CA ASN A 34 -7.17 -8.11 -7.60
C ASN A 34 -7.79 -6.97 -6.79
N GLY A 35 -7.08 -5.85 -6.70
CA GLY A 35 -7.61 -4.60 -6.16
C GLY A 35 -8.30 -3.77 -7.23
N THR A 36 -8.96 -2.69 -6.82
CA THR A 36 -9.68 -1.78 -7.72
C THR A 36 -8.77 -1.18 -8.79
N TYR A 37 -7.55 -0.78 -8.40
CA TYR A 37 -6.59 -0.04 -9.25
C TYR A 37 -5.32 -0.84 -9.57
N GLY A 38 -5.35 -2.16 -9.38
CA GLY A 38 -4.16 -2.98 -9.63
C GLY A 38 -4.19 -4.34 -8.96
N GLN A 39 -3.04 -5.00 -8.99
CA GLN A 39 -2.89 -6.35 -8.44
C GLN A 39 -2.24 -6.31 -7.06
N VAL A 40 -2.74 -7.16 -6.17
CA VAL A 40 -2.15 -7.39 -4.85
C VAL A 40 -1.28 -8.62 -4.93
N TYR A 41 0.01 -8.43 -4.65
CA TYR A 41 1.01 -9.47 -4.60
C TYR A 41 1.31 -9.80 -3.14
N LYS A 42 1.59 -11.07 -2.87
CA LYS A 42 2.43 -11.44 -1.74
C LYS A 42 3.86 -11.09 -2.11
N GLY A 43 4.52 -10.35 -1.25
CA GLY A 43 5.93 -10.01 -1.37
C GLY A 43 6.71 -10.36 -0.12
N ARG A 44 8.02 -10.09 -0.19
CA ARG A 44 8.95 -10.37 0.91
C ARG A 44 9.96 -9.24 1.03
N HIS A 45 10.16 -8.75 2.25
CA HIS A 45 11.24 -7.84 2.55
C HIS A 45 12.58 -8.58 2.43
N THR A 46 13.47 -8.10 1.57
CA THR A 46 14.70 -8.79 1.15
C THR A 46 15.64 -9.10 2.32
N LYS A 47 15.77 -8.16 3.27
CA LYS A 47 16.72 -8.28 4.37
C LYS A 47 16.20 -9.09 5.55
N THR A 48 14.91 -8.98 5.85
CA THR A 48 14.32 -9.60 7.06
C THR A 48 13.56 -10.88 6.74
N GLY A 49 13.25 -11.13 5.47
CA GLY A 49 12.39 -12.24 5.06
C GLY A 49 10.91 -12.05 5.43
N GLN A 50 10.53 -10.93 6.03
CA GLN A 50 9.15 -10.64 6.45
C GLN A 50 8.22 -10.59 5.23
N LEU A 51 7.07 -11.27 5.31
CA LEU A 51 6.06 -11.22 4.27
C LEU A 51 5.28 -9.90 4.30
N ALA A 52 4.89 -9.42 3.12
CA ALA A 52 4.07 -8.23 2.95
C ALA A 52 3.00 -8.47 1.87
N ALA A 53 1.87 -7.77 1.97
CA ALA A 53 0.97 -7.58 0.85
C ALA A 53 1.37 -6.30 0.12
N ILE A 54 1.54 -6.38 -1.20
CA ILE A 54 2.02 -5.28 -2.04
C ILE A 54 1.02 -5.03 -3.14
N LYS A 55 0.28 -3.93 -3.03
CA LYS A 55 -0.64 -3.47 -4.08
C LYS A 55 0.18 -2.68 -5.10
N VAL A 56 0.30 -3.22 -6.31
CA VAL A 56 1.00 -2.60 -7.43
C VAL A 56 -0.03 -1.92 -8.32
N MET A 57 0.10 -0.61 -8.45
CA MET A 57 -0.82 0.24 -9.21
C MET A 57 -0.02 1.05 -10.22
N THR A 58 -0.61 1.32 -11.37
CA THR A 58 -0.07 2.31 -12.31
C THR A 58 -0.41 3.70 -11.78
N VAL A 59 0.51 4.66 -11.90
CA VAL A 59 0.21 6.06 -11.55
C VAL A 59 -0.28 6.78 -12.79
N THR A 60 -1.55 7.16 -12.79
CA THR A 60 -2.14 8.05 -13.79
C THR A 60 -2.49 9.40 -13.15
N GLU A 61 -2.57 10.47 -13.95
CA GLU A 61 -2.88 11.82 -13.45
C GLU A 61 -4.23 11.89 -12.72
N ASP A 62 -5.24 11.17 -13.23
CA ASP A 62 -6.60 11.14 -12.66
C ASP A 62 -6.65 10.40 -11.31
N GLU A 63 -5.73 9.48 -11.04
CA GLU A 63 -5.71 8.65 -9.83
C GLU A 63 -4.79 9.21 -8.73
N GLU A 64 -3.95 10.20 -9.05
CA GLU A 64 -2.91 10.70 -8.15
C GLU A 64 -3.46 11.20 -6.80
N GLU A 65 -4.56 11.96 -6.82
CA GLU A 65 -5.17 12.51 -5.61
C GLU A 65 -5.79 11.40 -4.73
N GLU A 66 -6.42 10.39 -5.33
CA GLU A 66 -6.96 9.23 -4.60
C GLU A 66 -5.83 8.41 -3.97
N ILE A 67 -4.72 8.24 -4.70
CA ILE A 67 -3.52 7.57 -4.22
C ILE A 67 -2.92 8.30 -3.02
N LYS A 68 -2.75 9.63 -3.10
CA LYS A 68 -2.25 10.45 -1.99
C LYS A 68 -3.14 10.33 -0.77
N LEU A 69 -4.46 10.34 -0.96
CA LEU A 69 -5.41 10.13 0.11
C LEU A 69 -5.26 8.74 0.76
N GLU A 70 -5.16 7.67 -0.03
CA GLU A 70 -4.96 6.30 0.46
C GLU A 70 -3.68 6.21 1.31
N ILE A 71 -2.56 6.76 0.83
CA ILE A 71 -1.30 6.80 1.57
C ILE A 71 -1.45 7.58 2.88
N ASN A 72 -2.09 8.75 2.86
CA ASN A 72 -2.25 9.59 4.04
C ASN A 72 -3.09 8.92 5.13
N VAL A 73 -4.19 8.28 4.74
CA VAL A 73 -5.04 7.49 5.65
C VAL A 73 -4.23 6.35 6.26
N LEU A 74 -3.50 5.59 5.43
CA LEU A 74 -2.69 4.46 5.89
C LEU A 74 -1.55 4.90 6.83
N LYS A 75 -0.81 5.96 6.48
CA LYS A 75 0.26 6.52 7.33
C LYS A 75 -0.25 6.92 8.71
N LYS A 76 -1.42 7.56 8.76
CA LYS A 76 -1.95 8.13 10.01
C LYS A 76 -2.63 7.10 10.91
N TYR A 77 -3.34 6.14 10.32
CA TYR A 77 -4.27 5.30 11.09
C TYR A 77 -3.91 3.81 11.12
N SER A 78 -2.98 3.32 10.29
CA SER A 78 -2.69 1.89 10.21
C SER A 78 -1.99 1.29 11.43
N ASN A 79 -1.44 2.12 12.33
CA ASN A 79 -0.85 1.64 13.58
C ASN A 79 -1.93 1.30 14.61
N HIS A 80 -2.76 0.32 14.30
CA HIS A 80 -3.82 -0.19 15.14
C HIS A 80 -3.99 -1.69 14.90
N ARG A 81 -4.19 -2.46 15.98
CA ARG A 81 -4.24 -3.94 15.94
C ARG A 81 -5.30 -4.57 15.02
N ASN A 82 -6.27 -3.78 14.54
CA ASN A 82 -7.34 -4.23 13.66
C ASN A 82 -7.25 -3.66 12.25
N ILE A 83 -6.13 -3.02 11.91
CA ILE A 83 -5.84 -2.48 10.58
C ILE A 83 -4.51 -3.08 10.15
N ALA A 84 -4.43 -3.57 8.92
CA ALA A 84 -3.17 -4.08 8.38
C ALA A 84 -2.11 -2.96 8.40
N THR A 85 -1.00 -3.21 9.08
CA THR A 85 0.02 -2.17 9.31
C THR A 85 0.62 -1.71 7.98
N TYR A 86 0.66 -0.41 7.73
CA TYR A 86 1.32 0.16 6.55
C TYR A 86 2.84 0.20 6.74
N TYR A 87 3.59 -0.31 5.77
CA TYR A 87 5.05 -0.35 5.81
C TYR A 87 5.70 0.73 4.93
N GLY A 88 5.00 1.23 3.92
CA GLY A 88 5.51 2.28 3.05
C GLY A 88 4.93 2.27 1.65
N ALA A 89 5.26 3.31 0.89
CA ALA A 89 4.99 3.44 -0.52
C ALA A 89 6.33 3.57 -1.26
N PHE A 90 6.42 2.95 -2.43
CA PHE A 90 7.61 2.93 -3.27
C PHE A 90 7.22 3.21 -4.71
N ILE A 91 8.08 3.89 -5.47
CA ILE A 91 7.85 4.13 -6.89
C ILE A 91 8.89 3.36 -7.69
N LYS A 92 8.43 2.49 -8.58
CA LYS A 92 9.29 1.80 -9.53
C LYS A 92 9.17 2.52 -10.86
N LYS A 93 10.24 3.25 -11.23
CA LYS A 93 10.29 3.95 -12.50
C LYS A 93 10.36 2.95 -13.64
N VAL A 94 9.47 3.06 -14.61
CA VAL A 94 9.46 2.18 -15.78
C VAL A 94 10.20 2.87 -16.93
N ALA A 95 10.78 2.09 -17.84
CA ALA A 95 11.50 2.63 -19.00
C ALA A 95 10.61 3.59 -19.83
N ALA A 96 11.24 4.55 -20.50
CA ALA A 96 10.58 5.63 -21.21
C ALA A 96 9.43 5.14 -22.11
N GLY A 97 8.23 5.72 -21.91
CA GLY A 97 7.01 5.39 -22.65
C GLY A 97 6.02 4.47 -21.90
N LYS A 98 6.26 4.17 -20.62
CA LYS A 98 5.31 3.50 -19.73
C LYS A 98 5.17 4.29 -18.44
N ASP A 99 3.97 4.25 -17.87
CA ASP A 99 3.66 4.88 -16.60
C ASP A 99 4.40 4.19 -15.44
N ASP A 100 4.78 5.00 -14.45
CA ASP A 100 5.45 4.53 -13.25
C ASP A 100 4.53 3.64 -12.40
N GLN A 101 5.12 2.70 -11.67
CA GLN A 101 4.38 1.79 -10.80
C GLN A 101 4.52 2.19 -9.33
N LEU A 102 3.41 2.47 -8.67
CA LEU A 102 3.35 2.67 -7.24
C LEU A 102 3.13 1.33 -6.53
N TRP A 103 3.93 1.07 -5.51
CA TRP A 103 3.81 -0.08 -4.63
C TRP A 103 3.37 0.39 -3.25
N LEU A 104 2.16 0.03 -2.83
CA LEU A 104 1.70 0.20 -1.45
C LEU A 104 1.95 -1.09 -0.69
N VAL A 105 2.84 -1.02 0.31
CA VAL A 105 3.30 -2.17 1.08
C VAL A 105 2.64 -2.16 2.45
N MET A 106 2.02 -3.27 2.81
CA MET A 106 1.35 -3.47 4.08
C MET A 106 1.58 -4.88 4.65
N GLU A 107 1.15 -5.07 5.90
CA GLU A 107 1.12 -6.36 6.58
C GLU A 107 0.42 -7.44 5.74
N PHE A 108 1.01 -8.63 5.71
CA PHE A 108 0.42 -9.79 5.03
C PHE A 108 -0.46 -10.61 5.97
N CYS A 109 -1.78 -10.56 5.76
CA CYS A 109 -2.75 -11.38 6.48
C CYS A 109 -2.95 -12.74 5.79
N GLY A 110 -2.13 -13.73 6.16
CA GLY A 110 -2.04 -15.02 5.44
C GLY A 110 -3.27 -15.93 5.50
N ALA A 111 -4.29 -15.62 6.32
CA ALA A 111 -5.53 -16.41 6.42
C ALA A 111 -6.58 -16.04 5.35
N GLY A 112 -6.27 -15.08 4.46
CA GLY A 112 -7.21 -14.61 3.44
C GLY A 112 -8.28 -13.69 3.99
N SER A 113 -9.26 -13.35 3.14
CA SER A 113 -10.37 -12.47 3.51
C SER A 113 -11.50 -13.23 4.21
N ILE A 114 -12.38 -12.51 4.90
CA ILE A 114 -13.61 -13.08 5.44
C ILE A 114 -14.49 -13.68 4.34
N THR A 115 -14.49 -13.09 3.14
CA THR A 115 -15.18 -13.63 1.97
C THR A 115 -14.64 -15.01 1.58
N ASP A 116 -13.31 -15.20 1.65
CA ASP A 116 -12.68 -16.49 1.36
C ASP A 116 -13.04 -17.53 2.42
N LEU A 117 -13.06 -17.12 3.70
CA LEU A 117 -13.50 -17.97 4.80
C LEU A 117 -14.95 -18.46 4.60
N VAL A 118 -15.86 -17.57 4.20
CA VAL A 118 -17.26 -17.93 3.94
C VAL A 118 -17.43 -18.84 2.73
N LYS A 119 -16.57 -18.72 1.71
CA LYS A 119 -16.59 -19.62 0.55
C LYS A 119 -16.10 -21.02 0.89
N ALA A 120 -15.14 -21.14 1.81
CA ALA A 120 -14.55 -22.42 2.21
C ALA A 120 -15.45 -23.29 3.11
N THR A 121 -16.57 -22.75 3.61
CA THR A 121 -17.52 -23.47 4.48
C THR A 121 -18.73 -24.05 3.72
N LYS A 122 -18.75 -23.95 2.39
CA LYS A 122 -19.75 -24.60 1.52
C LYS A 122 -19.18 -25.86 0.88
#